data_AF-A0A7V3U6H0-F1
#
_entry.id   AF-A0A7V3U6H0-F1
#
_cell.length_a   1.000
_cell.length_b   1.000
_cell.length_c   1.000
_cell.angle_alpha   90.00
_cell.angle_beta   90.00
_cell.angle_gamma   90.00
#
_symmetry.space_group_name_H-M   'P 1'
#
loop_
_entity.id
_entity.type
_entity.pdbx_description
1 polymer ?
#
loop_
_entity_poly.entity_id
_entity_poly.type
_entity_poly.pdbx_seq_one_letter_code
_entity_poly.pdbx_strand_id
1 'polypeptide(L)'
;MQSSIPRLLSRPLVVLAVAASLVLSPMTTAPAQAHTPHASNDGFIAAMVALGLIGIIIANENGKNDAGYDVPRSKRLPAQCLKTFRTVNGPKTLFGKRCLDNNFRWSYRLPQQCLRTIRVWKNGHLRNRNAYGPNCLARYGYRVPYNY
;
A
#
# COMPACT_ATOMS: atom_id res chain seq x y z
N MET A 1 19.90 -40.18 -4.52
CA MET A 1 21.10 -40.03 -5.37
C MET A 1 21.20 -38.58 -5.76
N GLN A 2 22.31 -37.97 -5.38
CA GLN A 2 22.60 -36.55 -5.41
C GLN A 2 23.64 -36.34 -6.49
N SER A 3 23.40 -35.45 -7.45
CA SER A 3 24.40 -35.09 -8.44
C SER A 3 24.44 -33.57 -8.61
N SER A 4 25.53 -33.04 -8.08
CA SER A 4 25.97 -31.67 -8.02
C SER A 4 26.08 -31.03 -9.41
N ILE A 5 25.61 -29.79 -9.52
CA ILE A 5 25.88 -28.93 -10.68
C ILE A 5 27.24 -28.24 -10.41
N PRO A 6 28.24 -28.39 -11.28
CA PRO A 6 29.54 -27.74 -11.09
C PRO A 6 29.44 -26.23 -11.35
N ARG A 7 29.91 -25.44 -10.39
CA ARG A 7 30.24 -24.03 -10.57
C ARG A 7 31.55 -23.96 -11.37
N LEU A 8 31.46 -23.74 -12.67
CA LEU A 8 32.59 -23.40 -13.53
C LEU A 8 32.42 -21.92 -13.92
N LEU A 9 33.07 -21.02 -13.18
CA LEU A 9 34.41 -20.52 -13.43
C LEU A 9 34.32 -19.21 -14.24
N SER A 10 34.54 -18.13 -13.49
CA SER A 10 35.04 -16.81 -13.87
C SER A 10 35.22 -16.50 -15.36
N ARG A 11 34.47 -15.48 -15.81
CA ARG A 11 34.76 -14.49 -16.87
C ARG A 11 36.28 -14.24 -17.09
N PRO A 12 36.76 -13.83 -18.29
CA PRO A 12 36.04 -13.05 -19.30
C PRO A 12 36.32 -13.41 -20.79
N LEU A 13 35.27 -13.58 -21.60
CA LEU A 13 35.32 -13.28 -23.04
C LEU A 13 34.40 -12.09 -23.31
N VAL A 14 34.86 -10.93 -22.82
CA VAL A 14 34.48 -9.64 -23.37
C VAL A 14 35.23 -9.51 -24.70
N VAL A 15 34.60 -8.87 -25.69
CA VAL A 15 35.12 -8.58 -27.05
C VAL A 15 34.76 -9.63 -28.10
N LEU A 16 33.61 -9.44 -28.77
CA LEU A 16 33.42 -9.50 -30.24
C LEU A 16 31.94 -9.75 -30.58
N ALA A 17 31.31 -8.77 -31.26
CA ALA A 17 30.10 -8.85 -32.12
C ALA A 17 28.95 -7.88 -31.76
N VAL A 18 29.18 -6.56 -31.69
CA VAL A 18 28.10 -5.56 -31.55
C VAL A 18 28.01 -4.57 -32.74
N ALA A 19 28.87 -4.64 -33.75
CA ALA A 19 29.03 -3.52 -34.71
C ALA A 19 28.37 -3.70 -36.09
N ALA A 20 27.08 -4.07 -36.22
CA ALA A 20 26.46 -4.15 -37.56
C ALA A 20 24.92 -4.03 -37.66
N SER A 21 24.25 -3.05 -37.03
CA SER A 21 22.78 -2.90 -37.23
C SER A 21 22.21 -1.48 -37.31
N LEU A 22 23.01 -0.45 -37.61
CA LEU A 22 22.55 0.96 -37.61
C LEU A 22 22.43 1.60 -38.99
N VAL A 23 21.89 0.90 -39.98
CA VAL A 23 21.72 1.46 -41.32
C VAL A 23 20.25 1.33 -41.77
N LEU A 24 19.54 2.45 -41.65
CA LEU A 24 18.34 2.90 -42.40
C LEU A 24 16.94 2.43 -41.95
N SER A 25 16.22 3.34 -41.28
CA SER A 25 14.77 3.55 -41.49
C SER A 25 14.34 4.95 -41.00
N PRO A 26 14.00 5.90 -41.90
CA PRO A 26 13.27 7.12 -41.55
C PRO A 26 11.85 7.08 -42.14
N MET A 27 10.81 7.12 -41.31
CA MET A 27 9.45 7.43 -41.78
C MET A 27 8.81 8.43 -40.82
N THR A 28 8.71 9.66 -41.31
CA THR A 28 8.03 10.81 -40.71
C THR A 28 6.53 10.57 -40.52
N THR A 29 5.92 11.07 -39.43
CA THR A 29 4.73 11.96 -39.53
C THR A 29 4.24 12.47 -38.17
N ALA A 30 4.08 13.80 -38.15
CA ALA A 30 3.23 14.67 -37.32
C ALA A 30 3.30 14.55 -35.78
N PRO A 31 3.88 15.53 -35.06
CA PRO A 31 3.48 15.78 -33.69
C PRO A 31 2.02 16.27 -33.69
N ALA A 32 1.13 15.54 -33.00
CA ALA A 32 -0.13 16.10 -32.55
C ALA A 32 0.22 17.29 -31.64
N GLN A 33 0.00 18.50 -32.15
CA GLN A 33 0.20 19.71 -31.38
C GLN A 33 -0.91 19.75 -30.32
N ALA A 34 -0.63 19.26 -29.11
CA ALA A 34 -1.43 19.56 -27.93
C ALA A 34 -1.15 21.01 -27.55
N HIS A 35 -1.76 21.92 -28.30
CA HIS A 35 -1.79 23.33 -28.02
C HIS A 35 -2.81 23.57 -26.90
N THR A 36 -2.40 23.36 -25.65
CA THR A 36 -3.16 23.84 -24.48
C THR A 36 -2.41 25.04 -23.89
N PRO A 37 -2.97 26.25 -24.00
CA PRO A 37 -2.32 27.45 -23.49
C PRO A 37 -2.48 27.50 -21.97
N HIS A 38 -1.43 27.12 -21.24
CA HIS A 38 -1.24 27.60 -19.88
C HIS A 38 -0.11 28.62 -19.90
N ALA A 39 -0.50 29.86 -20.17
CA ALA A 39 0.31 31.04 -19.94
C ALA A 39 0.56 31.16 -18.43
N SER A 40 1.69 30.64 -17.98
CA SER A 40 2.36 31.13 -16.78
C SER A 40 3.42 32.13 -17.24
N ASN A 41 3.24 33.37 -16.80
CA ASN A 41 4.03 34.53 -17.20
C ASN A 41 5.36 34.45 -16.46
N ASP A 42 6.28 33.64 -16.97
CA ASP A 42 7.73 33.79 -16.89
C ASP A 42 8.35 32.63 -17.70
N GLY A 43 9.29 32.99 -18.56
CA GLY A 43 9.67 32.22 -19.75
C GLY A 43 10.21 30.80 -19.54
N PHE A 44 10.13 30.04 -20.63
CA PHE A 44 11.02 28.93 -21.01
C PHE A 44 11.31 27.85 -19.95
N ILE A 45 10.41 26.89 -19.75
CA ILE A 45 10.80 25.46 -19.55
C ILE A 45 9.68 24.57 -20.09
N ALA A 46 9.81 24.16 -21.35
CA ALA A 46 8.97 23.13 -21.94
C ALA A 46 9.85 21.94 -22.33
N ALA A 47 10.17 21.07 -21.37
CA ALA A 47 10.60 19.69 -21.62
C ALA A 47 10.82 18.98 -20.29
N MET A 48 10.17 17.82 -20.11
CA MET A 48 10.72 16.55 -19.58
C MET A 48 9.59 15.66 -19.08
N VAL A 49 8.95 14.93 -20.00
CA VAL A 49 8.27 13.66 -19.68
C VAL A 49 9.01 12.56 -20.43
N ALA A 50 10.24 12.29 -20.00
CA ALA A 50 10.99 11.15 -20.49
C ALA A 50 11.39 10.31 -19.26
N LEU A 51 10.99 9.03 -19.30
CA LEU A 51 11.35 7.94 -18.38
C LEU A 51 10.39 7.68 -17.21
N GLY A 52 9.18 7.21 -17.54
CA GLY A 52 8.31 6.46 -16.62
C GLY A 52 8.42 4.95 -16.79
N LEU A 53 9.63 4.37 -16.92
CA LEU A 53 9.80 2.92 -17.10
C LEU A 53 10.75 2.24 -16.12
N ILE A 54 11.34 2.96 -15.18
CA ILE A 54 12.03 2.34 -14.07
C ILE A 54 11.46 3.00 -12.84
N GLY A 55 10.69 2.23 -12.05
CA GLY A 55 10.26 2.66 -10.73
C GLY A 55 11.49 3.03 -9.92
N ILE A 56 11.69 4.32 -9.71
CA ILE A 56 12.74 4.84 -8.84
C ILE A 56 12.08 5.34 -7.56
N ILE A 57 12.58 4.75 -6.50
CA ILE A 57 12.20 4.91 -5.11
C ILE A 57 12.76 6.27 -4.69
N ILE A 58 11.90 7.26 -4.51
CA ILE A 58 12.26 8.53 -3.89
C ILE A 58 11.24 8.80 -2.81
N ALA A 59 11.61 8.51 -1.56
CA ALA A 59 10.95 9.09 -0.40
C ALA A 59 11.40 10.55 -0.32
N ASN A 60 10.50 11.47 -0.70
CA ASN A 60 10.64 12.89 -0.41
C ASN A 60 9.62 13.26 0.66
N GLU A 61 10.08 13.98 1.66
CA GLU A 61 9.29 14.42 2.81
C GLU A 61 8.45 15.64 2.38
N ASN A 62 7.43 15.40 1.57
CA ASN A 62 6.41 16.40 1.30
C ASN A 62 5.06 15.71 1.19
N GLY A 63 4.19 16.06 2.13
CA GLY A 63 2.96 15.34 2.38
C GLY A 63 2.02 15.31 1.18
N LYS A 64 1.46 14.11 0.98
CA LYS A 64 0.05 13.88 0.63
C LYS A 64 -0.31 14.14 -0.84
N ASN A 65 0.30 13.36 -1.72
CA ASN A 65 -0.37 12.94 -2.95
C ASN A 65 -0.64 11.44 -2.88
N ASP A 66 -1.46 11.05 -1.90
CA ASP A 66 -2.20 9.80 -2.01
C ASP A 66 -3.16 10.01 -3.18
N ALA A 67 -2.97 9.32 -4.30
CA ALA A 67 -4.02 9.11 -5.28
C ALA A 67 -5.13 8.32 -4.56
N GLY A 68 -5.91 9.04 -3.77
CA GLY A 68 -6.73 8.51 -2.70
C GLY A 68 -7.88 7.75 -3.31
N TYR A 69 -7.78 6.43 -3.34
CA TYR A 69 -8.95 5.58 -3.51
C TYR A 69 -9.96 5.98 -2.43
N ASP A 70 -10.98 6.78 -2.79
CA ASP A 70 -12.00 7.22 -1.84
C ASP A 70 -12.79 6.00 -1.40
N VAL A 71 -12.41 5.51 -0.24
CA VAL A 71 -13.12 4.44 0.44
C VAL A 71 -14.37 5.04 1.05
N PRO A 72 -15.55 4.46 0.81
CA PRO A 72 -16.79 5.02 1.34
C PRO A 72 -16.69 5.12 2.87
N ARG A 73 -17.26 6.18 3.45
CA ARG A 73 -17.27 6.40 4.91
C ARG A 73 -17.84 5.19 5.68
N SER A 74 -18.70 4.40 5.04
CA SER A 74 -19.26 3.15 5.57
C SER A 74 -18.26 2.02 5.78
N LYS A 75 -17.05 2.13 5.21
CA LYS A 75 -15.95 1.17 5.37
C LYS A 75 -14.76 1.77 6.13
N ARG A 76 -14.81 3.04 6.56
CA ARG A 76 -13.75 3.67 7.35
C ARG A 76 -14.00 3.43 8.84
N LEU A 77 -13.13 2.65 9.47
CA LEU A 77 -13.28 2.32 10.89
C LEU A 77 -12.77 3.48 11.75
N PRO A 78 -13.49 3.82 12.84
CA PRO A 78 -13.08 4.90 13.72
C PRO A 78 -11.82 4.52 14.51
N ALA A 79 -10.77 5.34 14.39
CA ALA A 79 -9.47 5.07 15.02
C ALA A 79 -9.55 5.00 16.56
N GLN A 80 -10.45 5.77 17.17
CA GLN A 80 -10.74 5.73 18.61
C GLN A 80 -11.17 4.34 19.14
N CYS A 81 -11.69 3.47 18.27
CA CYS A 81 -12.09 2.13 18.66
C CYS A 81 -10.97 1.10 18.55
N LEU A 82 -9.84 1.45 17.92
CA LEU A 82 -8.64 0.66 17.88
C LEU A 82 -7.85 0.87 19.17
N LYS A 83 -7.73 -0.18 19.98
CA LYS A 83 -7.05 -0.11 21.27
C LYS A 83 -6.20 -1.36 21.50
N THR A 84 -5.12 -1.18 22.23
CA THR A 84 -4.28 -2.30 22.69
C THR A 84 -4.89 -2.90 23.96
N PHE A 85 -5.37 -4.13 23.85
CA PHE A 85 -5.90 -4.88 24.97
C PHE A 85 -4.81 -5.76 25.57
N ARG A 86 -4.68 -5.73 26.89
CA ARG A 86 -3.84 -6.68 27.64
C ARG A 86 -4.58 -7.99 27.76
N THR A 87 -4.40 -8.86 26.76
CA THR A 87 -5.00 -10.20 26.76
C THR A 87 -4.14 -11.18 27.55
N VAL A 88 -4.69 -12.35 27.86
CA VAL A 88 -3.92 -13.46 28.47
C VAL A 88 -2.73 -13.90 27.62
N ASN A 89 -2.83 -13.76 26.29
CA ASN A 89 -1.79 -14.14 25.33
C ASN A 89 -0.87 -12.94 24.96
N GLY A 90 -0.81 -11.93 25.83
CA GLY A 90 -0.05 -10.70 25.61
C GLY A 90 -0.89 -9.53 25.05
N PRO A 91 -0.26 -8.36 24.84
CA PRO A 91 -0.93 -7.19 24.28
C PRO A 91 -1.33 -7.45 22.82
N LYS A 92 -2.57 -7.09 22.47
CA LYS A 92 -3.09 -7.17 21.09
C LYS A 92 -3.88 -5.92 20.72
N THR A 93 -3.57 -5.34 19.57
CA THR A 93 -4.29 -4.18 19.02
C THR A 93 -5.53 -4.66 18.27
N LEU A 94 -6.71 -4.32 18.79
CA LEU A 94 -7.99 -4.81 18.29
C LEU A 94 -9.04 -3.70 18.33
N PHE A 95 -10.11 -3.88 17.55
CA PHE A 95 -11.28 -3.01 17.64
C PHE A 95 -12.28 -3.55 18.64
N GLY A 96 -12.60 -2.79 19.69
CA GLY A 96 -13.61 -3.22 20.66
C GLY A 96 -15.01 -3.25 20.05
N LYS A 97 -15.74 -4.38 20.14
CA LYS A 97 -17.11 -4.51 19.59
C LYS A 97 -18.03 -3.40 20.10
N ARG A 98 -18.07 -3.21 21.43
CA ARG A 98 -18.93 -2.19 22.05
C ARG A 98 -18.58 -0.76 21.63
N CYS A 99 -17.30 -0.47 21.37
CA CYS A 99 -16.93 0.85 20.86
C CYS A 99 -17.48 1.07 19.45
N LEU A 100 -17.32 0.06 18.58
CA LEU A 100 -17.86 0.09 17.22
C LEU A 100 -19.38 0.18 17.22
N ASP A 101 -20.07 -0.60 18.04
CA ASP A 101 -21.53 -0.55 18.16
C ASP A 101 -22.03 0.87 18.48
N ASN A 102 -21.30 1.59 19.35
CA ASN A 102 -21.68 2.93 19.79
C ASN A 102 -21.23 4.07 18.86
N ASN A 103 -20.07 3.94 18.21
CA ASN A 103 -19.43 5.05 17.47
C ASN A 103 -19.39 4.84 15.95
N PHE A 104 -19.74 3.65 15.46
CA PHE A 104 -19.70 3.33 14.04
C PHE A 104 -21.09 2.99 13.54
N ARG A 105 -21.66 3.88 12.71
CA ARG A 105 -23.03 3.77 12.19
C ARG A 105 -23.32 2.47 11.44
N TRP A 106 -22.29 1.84 10.87
CA TRP A 106 -22.40 0.60 10.10
C TRP A 106 -21.88 -0.63 10.87
N SER A 107 -21.92 -0.57 12.21
CA SER A 107 -21.50 -1.66 13.10
C SER A 107 -22.19 -2.99 12.77
N TYR A 108 -23.47 -2.94 12.40
CA TYR A 108 -24.27 -4.10 11.99
C TYR A 108 -23.78 -4.78 10.70
N ARG A 109 -23.00 -4.09 9.85
CA ARG A 109 -22.44 -4.67 8.63
C ARG A 109 -21.13 -5.40 8.86
N LEU A 110 -20.56 -5.31 10.07
CA LEU A 110 -19.28 -5.94 10.33
C LEU A 110 -19.39 -7.47 10.18
N PRO A 111 -18.42 -8.09 9.47
CA PRO A 111 -18.42 -9.52 9.25
C PRO A 111 -18.22 -10.26 10.59
N GLN A 112 -19.18 -11.10 10.95
CA GLN A 112 -19.16 -11.84 12.23
C GLN A 112 -17.97 -12.80 12.34
N GLN A 113 -17.48 -13.32 11.21
CA GLN A 113 -16.25 -14.11 11.14
C GLN A 113 -14.98 -13.38 11.63
N CYS A 114 -14.97 -12.04 11.60
CA CYS A 114 -13.87 -11.27 12.18
C CYS A 114 -14.04 -11.00 13.67
N LEU A 115 -15.20 -11.34 14.25
CA LEU A 115 -15.48 -11.20 15.67
C LEU A 115 -14.74 -12.28 16.44
N ARG A 116 -14.02 -11.89 17.48
CA ARG A 116 -13.29 -12.78 18.37
C ARG A 116 -13.58 -12.43 19.81
N THR A 117 -13.70 -13.46 20.65
CA THR A 117 -13.79 -13.31 22.09
C THR A 117 -12.40 -13.37 22.68
N ILE A 118 -11.94 -12.26 23.25
CA ILE A 118 -10.66 -12.15 23.93
C ILE A 118 -10.85 -12.16 25.45
N ARG A 119 -9.91 -12.77 26.16
CA ARG A 119 -9.83 -12.72 27.62
C ARG A 119 -8.85 -11.62 28.00
N VAL A 120 -9.34 -10.60 28.70
CA VAL A 120 -8.55 -9.44 29.13
C VAL A 120 -8.47 -9.38 30.65
N TRP A 121 -7.32 -8.94 31.16
CA TRP A 121 -7.16 -8.63 32.58
C TRP A 121 -7.70 -7.24 32.86
N LYS A 122 -8.67 -7.14 33.75
CA LYS A 122 -9.24 -5.86 34.22
C LYS A 122 -9.44 -5.91 35.72
N ASN A 123 -8.82 -4.98 36.44
CA ASN A 123 -8.91 -4.85 37.90
C ASN A 123 -8.61 -6.18 38.63
N GLY A 124 -7.55 -6.88 38.24
CA GLY A 124 -7.17 -8.16 38.85
C GLY A 124 -8.03 -9.36 38.46
N HIS A 125 -9.07 -9.18 37.62
CA HIS A 125 -9.92 -10.27 37.18
C HIS A 125 -9.90 -10.48 35.66
N LEU A 126 -10.07 -11.75 35.27
CA LEU A 126 -10.31 -12.13 33.88
C LEU A 126 -11.73 -11.76 33.45
N ARG A 127 -11.83 -11.09 32.30
CA ARG A 127 -13.09 -10.72 31.68
C ARG A 127 -13.07 -11.07 30.20
N ASN A 128 -14.19 -11.61 29.71
CA ASN A 128 -14.38 -11.83 28.29
C ASN A 128 -14.84 -10.52 27.62
N ARG A 129 -14.27 -10.22 26.45
CA ARG A 129 -14.64 -9.08 25.63
C ARG A 129 -14.68 -9.50 24.17
N ASN A 130 -15.64 -8.95 23.44
CA ASN A 130 -15.73 -9.18 22.00
C ASN A 130 -14.98 -8.06 21.28
N ALA A 131 -14.15 -8.44 20.33
CA ALA A 131 -13.34 -7.51 19.56
C ALA A 131 -13.15 -8.02 18.12
N TYR A 132 -12.91 -7.11 17.19
CA TYR A 132 -12.60 -7.42 15.81
C TYR A 132 -11.12 -7.19 15.52
N GLY A 133 -10.53 -8.11 14.75
CA GLY A 133 -9.14 -8.01 14.34
C GLY A 133 -8.95 -7.01 13.19
N PRO A 134 -7.93 -6.13 13.22
CA PRO A 134 -7.70 -5.14 12.15
C PRO A 134 -7.40 -5.83 10.82
N ASN A 135 -6.52 -6.83 10.81
CA ASN A 135 -6.16 -7.59 9.61
C ASN A 135 -7.35 -8.29 8.94
N CYS A 136 -8.25 -8.86 9.74
CA CYS A 136 -9.44 -9.51 9.19
C CYS A 136 -10.34 -8.47 8.52
N LEU A 137 -10.65 -7.37 9.22
CA LEU A 137 -11.46 -6.29 8.67
C LEU A 137 -10.85 -5.67 7.41
N ALA A 138 -9.52 -5.49 7.37
CA ALA A 138 -8.80 -5.01 6.21
C ALA A 138 -9.00 -5.91 4.97
N ARG A 139 -8.92 -7.25 5.15
CA ARG A 139 -9.21 -8.22 4.08
C ARG A 139 -10.64 -8.16 3.57
N TYR A 140 -11.59 -7.77 4.43
CA TYR A 140 -12.99 -7.51 4.05
C TYR A 140 -13.23 -6.13 3.43
N GLY A 141 -12.16 -5.36 3.17
CA GLY A 141 -12.21 -4.06 2.52
C GLY A 141 -12.55 -2.90 3.47
N TYR A 142 -12.50 -3.12 4.78
CA TYR A 142 -12.58 -2.02 5.74
C TYR A 142 -11.23 -1.33 5.87
N ARG A 143 -11.26 -0.02 6.05
CA ARG A 143 -10.05 0.79 6.23
C ARG A 143 -9.79 0.95 7.70
N VAL A 144 -8.70 0.34 8.11
CA VAL A 144 -8.12 0.43 9.43
C VAL A 144 -7.11 1.58 9.46
N PRO A 145 -7.02 2.35 10.55
CA PRO A 145 -6.06 3.44 10.68
C PRO A 145 -4.63 2.89 10.80
N TYR A 146 -3.62 3.70 10.51
CA TYR A 146 -2.23 3.30 10.28
C TYR A 146 -1.41 2.89 11.53
N ASN A 147 -2.06 2.59 12.66
CA ASN A 147 -1.41 2.32 13.96
C ASN A 147 -1.80 0.93 14.53
N TYR A 148 -1.48 -0.17 13.84
CA TYR A 148 -1.70 -1.53 14.39
C TYR A 148 -0.61 -2.53 14.07
#